data_AF-A0A1C7I9M1-F1
#
_entry.id   AF-A0A1C7I9M1-F1
#
_cell.length_a   1.000
_cell.length_b   1.000
_cell.length_c   1.000
_cell.angle_alpha   90.00
_cell.angle_beta   90.00
_cell.angle_gamma   90.00
#
_symmetry.space_group_name_H-M   'P 1'
#
loop_
_entity.id
_entity.type
_entity.pdbx_description
1 polymer ?
#
loop_
_entity_poly.entity_id
_entity_poly.type
_entity_poly.pdbx_seq_one_letter_code
_entity_poly.pdbx_strand_id
1 'polypeptide(L)'
;MKCTNKPKKRLSKKAQRRRKIKRTLFLGMFFVILLLAGVLGIFMLKGKQAVDAPMAFRLTTEVFGQTIGEDSLVAEGVAADLCVGAGDTPLDGIEAQGEERAALFDIQDKKLLFSKSLYEKSYPASITKIMTALAALGKANMDEIVTIQAQDVQLEADSQVCGLVEGDQISMDQLFHALLVYSANDAAMAIARTVGGSVEGFVDMMNEEAQRLGMTGTHFVNPHGLHDEDHYTTVYDIYLMLNEAMKHQEFTDITQLSNYTINYKSADGTQMQKWLDATDQYLTGESSAPKGVTILGGKTGTTAKAGNCLALMVQNNYGEPYVSIVLNAENKPVLYERMNQLLEKVNRS
;
A
#
# COMPACT_ATOMS: atom_id res chain seq x y z
N MET A 1 -91.11 -40.96 -72.56
CA MET A 1 -89.87 -41.29 -73.31
C MET A 1 -88.76 -41.61 -72.31
N LYS A 2 -88.05 -42.70 -72.58
CA LYS A 2 -87.00 -43.37 -71.78
C LYS A 2 -85.82 -42.49 -71.34
N CYS A 3 -85.33 -42.73 -70.11
CA CYS A 3 -83.93 -43.02 -69.68
C CYS A 3 -82.74 -42.24 -70.30
N THR A 4 -81.64 -41.89 -69.62
CA THR A 4 -80.96 -42.43 -68.43
C THR A 4 -80.13 -41.36 -67.70
N ASN A 5 -80.07 -41.52 -66.38
CA ASN A 5 -79.04 -41.04 -65.44
C ASN A 5 -77.60 -41.03 -65.98
N LYS A 6 -76.87 -39.94 -65.71
CA LYS A 6 -75.46 -40.01 -65.26
C LYS A 6 -75.43 -39.68 -63.77
N PRO A 7 -75.03 -40.59 -62.86
CA PRO A 7 -74.98 -40.26 -61.46
C PRO A 7 -73.76 -39.36 -61.23
N LYS A 8 -73.99 -38.08 -60.92
CA LYS A 8 -72.96 -37.27 -60.25
C LYS A 8 -72.63 -38.01 -58.95
N LYS A 9 -71.42 -38.59 -58.85
CA LYS A 9 -70.90 -39.22 -57.63
C LYS A 9 -71.06 -38.23 -56.47
N ARG A 10 -72.17 -38.34 -55.73
CA ARG A 10 -72.38 -37.68 -54.45
C ARG A 10 -71.33 -38.27 -53.51
N LEU A 11 -70.26 -37.53 -53.26
CA LEU A 11 -69.29 -37.87 -52.25
C LEU A 11 -70.06 -38.11 -50.95
N SER A 12 -69.97 -39.34 -50.42
CA SER A 12 -70.60 -39.76 -49.17
C SER A 12 -70.43 -38.68 -48.09
N LYS A 13 -71.41 -38.48 -47.20
CA LYS A 13 -71.31 -37.55 -46.06
C LYS A 13 -69.98 -37.73 -45.29
N LYS A 14 -69.39 -38.94 -45.27
CA LYS A 14 -68.04 -39.21 -44.74
C LYS A 14 -66.91 -38.52 -45.52
N ALA A 15 -66.96 -38.47 -46.84
CA ALA A 15 -65.94 -37.85 -47.70
C ALA A 15 -65.96 -36.31 -47.63
N GLN A 16 -67.15 -35.69 -47.55
CA GLN A 16 -67.28 -34.25 -47.29
C GLN A 16 -66.78 -33.87 -45.89
N ARG A 17 -67.09 -34.66 -44.86
CA ARG A 17 -66.60 -34.46 -43.48
C ARG A 17 -65.08 -34.58 -43.41
N ARG A 18 -64.49 -35.57 -44.09
CA ARG A 18 -63.01 -35.73 -44.20
C ARG A 18 -62.34 -34.55 -44.92
N ARG A 19 -62.95 -34.01 -46.00
CA ARG A 19 -62.44 -32.80 -46.66
C ARG A 19 -62.50 -31.56 -45.76
N LYS A 20 -63.59 -31.40 -45.00
CA LYS A 20 -63.74 -30.29 -44.03
C LYS A 20 -62.68 -30.38 -42.93
N ILE A 21 -62.49 -31.58 -42.35
CA ILE A 21 -61.47 -31.86 -41.32
C ILE A 21 -60.04 -31.61 -41.85
N LYS A 22 -59.71 -32.12 -43.05
CA LYS A 22 -58.41 -31.87 -43.67
C LYS A 22 -58.16 -30.38 -43.93
N ARG A 23 -59.19 -29.63 -44.31
CA ARG A 23 -59.08 -28.18 -44.56
C ARG A 23 -58.91 -27.38 -43.28
N THR A 24 -59.58 -27.74 -42.18
CA THR A 24 -59.34 -27.15 -40.85
C THR A 24 -57.98 -27.52 -40.28
N LEU A 25 -57.50 -28.75 -40.48
CA LEU A 25 -56.15 -29.16 -40.07
C LEU A 25 -55.07 -28.41 -40.86
N PHE A 26 -55.26 -28.24 -42.17
CA PHE A 26 -54.32 -27.48 -43.01
C PHE A 26 -54.29 -26.00 -42.63
N LEU A 27 -55.46 -25.41 -42.30
CA LEU A 27 -55.54 -24.03 -41.85
C LEU A 27 -54.89 -23.85 -40.46
N GLY A 28 -55.10 -24.80 -39.54
CA GLY A 28 -54.42 -24.80 -38.24
C GLY A 28 -52.91 -24.94 -38.36
N MET A 29 -52.43 -25.85 -39.21
CA MET A 29 -50.99 -26.03 -39.46
C MET A 29 -50.36 -24.79 -40.10
N PHE A 30 -51.09 -24.11 -41.01
CA PHE A 30 -50.64 -22.85 -41.60
C PHE A 30 -50.48 -21.73 -40.55
N PHE A 31 -51.43 -21.61 -39.60
CA PHE A 31 -51.31 -20.66 -38.49
C PHE A 31 -50.14 -20.98 -37.55
N VAL A 32 -49.87 -22.26 -37.29
CA VAL A 32 -48.71 -22.68 -36.47
C VAL A 32 -47.39 -22.35 -37.17
N ILE A 33 -47.29 -22.55 -38.49
CA ILE A 33 -46.10 -22.20 -39.27
C ILE A 33 -45.89 -20.68 -39.31
N LEU A 34 -46.96 -19.89 -39.46
CA LEU A 34 -46.88 -18.43 -39.39
C LEU A 34 -46.43 -17.93 -38.01
N LEU A 35 -46.91 -18.55 -36.93
CA LEU A 35 -46.47 -18.27 -35.56
C LEU A 35 -44.98 -18.59 -35.38
N LEU A 36 -44.53 -19.77 -35.83
CA LEU A 36 -43.12 -20.16 -35.75
C LEU A 36 -42.22 -19.25 -36.58
N ALA A 37 -42.64 -18.86 -37.79
CA ALA A 37 -41.90 -17.92 -38.63
C ALA A 37 -41.86 -16.51 -38.01
N GLY A 38 -42.94 -16.07 -37.34
CA GLY A 38 -42.97 -14.82 -36.58
C GLY A 38 -42.02 -14.84 -35.38
N VAL A 39 -42.01 -15.93 -34.62
CA VAL A 39 -41.08 -16.12 -33.48
C VAL A 39 -39.63 -16.16 -33.97
N LEU A 40 -39.34 -16.88 -35.06
CA LEU A 40 -38.01 -16.95 -35.65
C LEU A 40 -37.57 -15.58 -36.22
N GLY A 41 -38.49 -14.82 -36.82
CA GLY A 41 -38.26 -13.45 -37.27
C GLY A 41 -37.93 -12.50 -36.12
N ILE A 42 -38.63 -12.60 -34.98
CA ILE A 42 -38.32 -11.84 -33.76
C ILE A 42 -36.95 -12.24 -33.21
N PHE A 43 -36.60 -13.53 -33.24
CA PHE A 43 -35.30 -14.02 -32.77
C PHE A 43 -34.14 -13.56 -33.67
N MET A 44 -34.35 -13.54 -34.99
CA MET A 44 -33.39 -13.01 -35.98
C MET A 44 -33.24 -11.49 -35.92
N LEU A 45 -34.31 -10.75 -35.61
CA LEU A 45 -34.27 -9.30 -35.38
C LEU A 45 -33.57 -8.95 -34.05
N LYS A 46 -33.76 -9.75 -33.00
CA LYS A 46 -33.02 -9.60 -31.73
C LYS A 46 -31.55 -10.02 -31.84
N GLY A 47 -31.22 -10.99 -32.70
CA GLY A 47 -29.85 -11.48 -32.90
C GLY A 47 -28.94 -10.57 -33.72
N LYS A 48 -29.42 -9.43 -34.23
CA LYS A 48 -28.66 -8.48 -35.07
C LYS A 48 -28.44 -7.09 -34.45
N GLN A 49 -28.73 -6.90 -33.16
CA GLN A 49 -28.23 -5.73 -32.43
C GLN A 49 -26.95 -6.09 -31.68
N ALA A 50 -25.85 -6.14 -32.42
CA ALA A 50 -24.54 -5.81 -31.85
C ALA A 50 -24.39 -4.28 -31.97
N VAL A 51 -24.65 -3.59 -30.87
CA VAL A 51 -24.21 -2.21 -30.68
C VAL A 51 -23.54 -2.19 -29.31
N ASP A 52 -22.22 -2.12 -29.34
CA ASP A 52 -21.40 -1.77 -28.18
C ASP A 52 -21.89 -0.43 -27.62
N ALA A 53 -22.44 -0.49 -26.42
CA ALA A 53 -22.38 0.59 -25.46
C ALA A 53 -21.94 -0.06 -24.14
N PRO A 54 -20.97 0.50 -23.41
CA PRO A 54 -20.69 0.03 -22.06
C PRO A 54 -21.91 0.37 -21.21
N MET A 55 -22.85 -0.56 -21.11
CA MET A 55 -23.87 -0.51 -20.07
C MET A 55 -23.12 -0.70 -18.75
N ALA A 56 -23.04 0.37 -17.96
CA ALA A 56 -22.60 0.26 -16.58
C ALA A 56 -23.45 -0.83 -15.91
N PHE A 57 -22.78 -1.85 -15.38
CA PHE A 57 -23.40 -2.92 -14.65
C PHE A 57 -24.11 -2.33 -13.42
N ARG A 58 -25.45 -2.28 -13.43
CA ARG A 58 -26.27 -1.81 -12.30
C ARG A 58 -27.00 -2.98 -11.67
N LEU A 59 -26.58 -3.33 -10.45
CA LEU A 59 -27.25 -4.27 -9.55
C LEU A 59 -28.17 -3.48 -8.60
N THR A 60 -29.31 -3.00 -9.07
CA THR A 60 -30.35 -2.51 -8.16
C THR A 60 -31.07 -3.73 -7.58
N THR A 61 -30.84 -4.04 -6.30
CA THR A 61 -31.62 -5.06 -5.58
C THR A 61 -32.71 -4.37 -4.80
N GLU A 62 -33.97 -4.60 -5.15
CA GLU A 62 -35.09 -4.20 -4.30
C GLU A 62 -35.16 -5.13 -3.08
N VAL A 63 -34.87 -4.59 -1.90
CA VAL A 63 -35.08 -5.28 -0.62
C VAL A 63 -36.19 -4.54 0.11
N PHE A 64 -37.32 -5.23 0.32
CA PHE A 64 -38.52 -4.72 1.02
C PHE A 64 -39.12 -3.40 0.50
N GLY A 65 -39.11 -3.17 -0.82
CA GLY A 65 -39.84 -2.07 -1.44
C GLY A 65 -39.27 -0.67 -1.14
N GLN A 66 -38.04 -0.58 -0.63
CA GLN A 66 -37.28 0.66 -0.56
C GLN A 66 -36.12 0.63 -1.54
N THR A 67 -36.00 1.70 -2.34
CA THR A 67 -34.84 1.94 -3.21
C THR A 67 -33.72 2.50 -2.35
N ILE A 68 -32.77 1.64 -1.97
CA ILE A 68 -31.58 2.04 -1.23
C ILE A 68 -30.53 2.53 -2.24
N GLY A 69 -29.93 3.70 -1.99
CA GLY A 69 -28.89 4.28 -2.85
C GLY A 69 -27.60 3.47 -2.83
N GLU A 70 -26.96 3.35 -4.00
CA GLU A 70 -25.78 2.54 -4.33
C GLU A 70 -24.65 2.64 -3.27
N ASP A 71 -24.39 3.83 -2.71
CA ASP A 71 -23.28 4.08 -1.77
C ASP A 71 -23.49 3.50 -0.37
N SER A 72 -24.73 3.13 0.00
CA SER A 72 -25.03 2.64 1.35
C SER A 72 -24.88 1.13 1.53
N LEU A 73 -24.50 0.41 0.46
CA LEU A 73 -24.36 -1.06 0.46
C LEU A 73 -22.99 -1.55 -0.03
N VAL A 74 -22.07 -0.64 -0.38
CA VAL A 74 -20.71 -0.98 -0.81
C VAL A 74 -19.76 -0.73 0.35
N ALA A 75 -19.08 -1.77 0.82
CA ALA A 75 -18.00 -1.59 1.78
C ALA A 75 -16.89 -0.74 1.15
N GLU A 76 -16.32 0.17 1.93
CA GLU A 76 -15.14 0.91 1.49
C GLU A 76 -14.04 -0.08 1.06
N GLY A 77 -13.44 0.18 -0.10
CA GLY A 77 -12.36 -0.65 -0.61
C GLY A 77 -11.15 -0.60 0.32
N VAL A 78 -10.30 -1.64 0.28
CA VAL A 78 -9.10 -1.74 1.15
C VAL A 78 -8.16 -0.54 1.02
N ALA A 79 -8.17 0.14 -0.13
CA ALA A 79 -7.36 1.33 -0.40
C ALA A 79 -8.11 2.66 -0.21
N ALA A 80 -9.31 2.65 0.36
CA ALA A 80 -10.15 3.86 0.51
C ALA A 80 -9.49 4.95 1.37
N ASP A 81 -8.56 4.56 2.25
CA ASP A 81 -7.78 5.45 3.13
C ASP A 81 -6.32 5.63 2.69
N LEU A 82 -5.97 5.20 1.47
CA LEU A 82 -4.62 5.26 0.95
C LEU A 82 -4.52 6.21 -0.24
N CYS A 83 -3.38 6.87 -0.36
CA CYS A 83 -2.99 7.56 -1.58
C CYS A 83 -2.64 6.49 -2.62
N VAL A 84 -3.41 6.37 -3.70
CA VAL A 84 -3.16 5.36 -4.74
C VAL A 84 -2.65 6.04 -6.01
N GLY A 85 -1.56 5.52 -6.58
CA GLY A 85 -1.01 5.94 -7.86
C GLY A 85 -0.93 4.79 -8.85
N ALA A 86 -0.94 5.07 -10.15
CA ALA A 86 -0.71 4.03 -11.17
C ALA A 86 0.76 3.97 -11.64
N GLY A 87 1.56 4.98 -11.30
CA GLY A 87 2.93 5.15 -11.80
C GLY A 87 3.45 6.55 -11.50
N ASP A 88 4.28 7.07 -12.40
CA ASP A 88 4.88 8.40 -12.26
C ASP A 88 3.85 9.52 -12.42
N THR A 89 3.90 10.48 -11.50
CA THR A 89 2.99 11.62 -11.42
C THR A 89 3.85 12.88 -11.46
N PRO A 90 3.86 13.65 -12.56
CA PRO A 90 4.65 14.86 -12.65
C PRO A 90 4.05 15.96 -11.75
N LEU A 91 4.90 16.85 -11.26
CA LEU A 91 4.48 18.03 -10.50
C LEU A 91 5.26 19.25 -10.96
N ASP A 92 4.55 20.33 -11.30
CA ASP A 92 5.16 21.53 -11.90
C ASP A 92 6.30 22.08 -11.06
N GLY A 93 7.46 22.29 -11.68
CA GLY A 93 8.67 22.78 -11.02
C GLY A 93 9.42 21.73 -10.20
N ILE A 94 9.09 20.44 -10.34
CA ILE A 94 9.91 19.32 -9.90
C ILE A 94 10.32 18.53 -11.14
N GLU A 95 11.63 18.43 -11.37
CA GLU A 95 12.17 17.66 -12.48
C GLU A 95 12.63 16.28 -12.00
N ALA A 96 12.17 15.23 -12.68
CA ALA A 96 12.68 13.89 -12.46
C ALA A 96 14.10 13.76 -13.04
N GLN A 97 15.13 13.58 -12.20
CA GLN A 97 16.51 13.48 -12.66
C GLN A 97 17.22 12.21 -12.15
N GLY A 98 18.12 11.63 -12.96
CA GLY A 98 18.95 10.49 -12.57
C GLY A 98 18.19 9.21 -12.18
N GLU A 99 18.77 8.41 -11.29
CA GLU A 99 18.22 7.14 -10.78
C GLU A 99 17.54 7.28 -9.41
N GLU A 100 17.32 8.50 -8.94
CA GLU A 100 16.59 8.76 -7.69
C GLU A 100 15.14 8.27 -7.85
N ARG A 101 14.53 7.85 -6.74
CA ARG A 101 13.11 7.49 -6.66
C ARG A 101 12.48 8.37 -5.61
N ALA A 102 11.29 8.90 -5.87
CA ALA A 102 10.71 9.87 -4.97
C ALA A 102 9.20 9.93 -5.07
N ALA A 103 8.55 10.38 -4.01
CA ALA A 103 7.13 10.68 -4.01
C ALA A 103 6.75 11.69 -2.94
N LEU A 104 5.63 12.38 -3.17
CA LEU A 104 4.98 13.27 -2.22
C LEU A 104 3.49 12.90 -2.14
N PHE A 105 3.02 12.62 -0.94
CA PHE A 105 1.67 12.17 -0.65
C PHE A 105 0.96 13.17 0.26
N ASP A 106 -0.25 13.57 -0.12
CA ASP A 106 -1.20 14.28 0.73
C ASP A 106 -2.08 13.25 1.44
N ILE A 107 -1.90 13.11 2.75
CA ILE A 107 -2.54 12.06 3.54
C ILE A 107 -4.00 12.41 3.82
N GLN A 108 -4.31 13.69 4.04
CA GLN A 108 -5.66 14.14 4.34
C GLN A 108 -6.60 13.96 3.14
N ASP A 109 -6.14 14.38 1.97
CA ASP A 109 -6.91 14.28 0.73
C ASP A 109 -6.72 12.94 0.00
N LYS A 110 -5.84 12.07 0.53
CA LYS A 110 -5.53 10.75 -0.02
C LYS A 110 -5.02 10.82 -1.46
N LYS A 111 -4.19 11.82 -1.75
CA LYS A 111 -3.67 12.09 -3.10
C LYS A 111 -2.17 11.81 -3.18
N LEU A 112 -1.77 11.21 -4.30
CA LEU A 112 -0.39 11.21 -4.74
C LEU A 112 -0.13 12.50 -5.53
N LEU A 113 0.68 13.41 -4.98
CA LEU A 113 0.97 14.71 -5.60
C LEU A 113 2.12 14.63 -6.60
N PHE A 114 3.12 13.80 -6.29
CA PHE A 114 4.28 13.57 -7.15
C PHE A 114 4.77 12.13 -6.98
N SER A 115 5.24 11.51 -8.06
CA SER A 115 5.98 10.25 -8.00
C SER A 115 6.97 10.10 -9.14
N LYS A 116 8.07 9.42 -8.83
CA LYS A 116 9.07 8.93 -9.77
C LYS A 116 9.52 7.53 -9.35
N SER A 117 9.34 6.56 -10.23
CA SER A 117 9.70 5.15 -10.02
C SER A 117 9.04 4.56 -8.77
N LEU A 118 7.74 4.84 -8.61
CA LEU A 118 6.95 4.56 -7.40
C LEU A 118 7.02 3.11 -6.91
N TYR A 119 6.98 2.17 -7.85
CA TYR A 119 6.93 0.71 -7.62
C TYR A 119 8.24 -0.01 -7.97
N GLU A 120 9.28 0.73 -8.35
CA GLU A 120 10.56 0.13 -8.73
C GLU A 120 11.34 -0.31 -7.50
N LYS A 121 11.92 -1.52 -7.56
CA LYS A 121 12.75 -2.09 -6.50
C LYS A 121 13.85 -1.10 -6.10
N SER A 122 14.01 -0.89 -4.80
CA SER A 122 15.04 -0.07 -4.17
C SER A 122 15.55 -0.73 -2.89
N TYR A 123 16.69 -0.28 -2.39
CA TYR A 123 17.26 -0.74 -1.13
C TYR A 123 16.91 0.25 -0.02
N PRO A 124 16.24 -0.17 1.08
CA PRO A 124 15.74 0.75 2.11
C PRO A 124 16.84 1.37 2.96
N ALA A 125 18.04 0.76 3.03
CA ALA A 125 19.04 1.11 4.04
C ALA A 125 18.39 1.18 5.45
N SER A 126 18.80 2.12 6.30
CA SER A 126 18.23 2.28 7.65
C SER A 126 16.76 2.73 7.69
N ILE A 127 16.10 3.02 6.55
CA ILE A 127 14.63 3.20 6.54
C ILE A 127 13.92 1.94 7.07
N THR A 128 14.55 0.76 6.93
CA THR A 128 14.14 -0.51 7.54
C THR A 128 13.80 -0.41 9.03
N LYS A 129 14.48 0.48 9.77
CA LYS A 129 14.26 0.63 11.22
C LYS A 129 12.87 1.13 11.58
N ILE A 130 12.14 1.74 10.63
CA ILE A 130 10.72 2.04 10.81
C ILE A 130 9.92 0.74 10.94
N MET A 131 10.15 -0.24 10.06
CA MET A 131 9.52 -1.57 10.17
C MET A 131 9.96 -2.29 11.44
N THR A 132 11.24 -2.19 11.83
CA THR A 132 11.73 -2.77 13.09
C THR A 132 10.97 -2.21 14.29
N ALA A 133 10.74 -0.89 14.34
CA ALA A 133 9.93 -0.31 15.39
C ALA A 133 8.47 -0.80 15.31
N LEU A 134 7.83 -0.72 14.15
CA LEU A 134 6.43 -1.15 13.96
C LEU A 134 6.18 -2.62 14.33
N ALA A 135 7.05 -3.53 13.89
CA ALA A 135 6.90 -4.96 14.14
C ALA A 135 7.04 -5.31 15.64
N ALA A 136 7.76 -4.47 16.39
CA ALA A 136 8.00 -4.62 17.83
C ALA A 136 7.01 -3.83 18.71
N LEU A 137 6.48 -2.70 18.24
CA LEU A 137 5.51 -1.87 18.96
C LEU A 137 4.26 -2.70 19.34
N GLY A 138 3.79 -2.52 20.57
CA GLY A 138 2.68 -3.28 21.13
C GLY A 138 3.00 -4.73 21.54
N LYS A 139 4.17 -5.26 21.18
CA LYS A 139 4.68 -6.58 21.61
C LYS A 139 5.82 -6.48 22.62
N ALA A 140 6.63 -5.43 22.52
CA ALA A 140 7.73 -5.16 23.44
C ALA A 140 7.24 -4.65 24.81
N ASN A 141 7.96 -5.02 25.87
CA ASN A 141 7.81 -4.40 27.18
C ASN A 141 8.86 -3.28 27.33
N MET A 142 8.45 -2.02 27.30
CA MET A 142 9.38 -0.88 27.32
C MET A 142 10.20 -0.76 28.62
N ASP A 143 9.69 -1.30 29.73
CA ASP A 143 10.39 -1.35 31.02
C ASP A 143 11.37 -2.53 31.14
N GLU A 144 11.39 -3.45 30.17
CA GLU A 144 12.29 -4.60 30.20
C GLU A 144 13.75 -4.15 30.10
N ILE A 145 14.57 -4.62 31.05
CA ILE A 145 16.02 -4.46 30.97
C ILE A 145 16.60 -5.56 30.10
N VAL A 146 17.04 -5.18 28.91
CA VAL A 146 17.68 -6.06 27.94
C VAL A 146 19.16 -6.17 28.27
N THR A 147 19.64 -7.40 28.42
CA THR A 147 21.09 -7.67 28.47
C THR A 147 21.59 -7.91 27.04
N ILE A 148 22.56 -7.11 26.61
CA ILE A 148 23.18 -7.19 25.29
C ILE A 148 23.98 -8.49 25.16
N GLN A 149 23.78 -9.19 24.05
CA GLN A 149 24.42 -10.46 23.73
C GLN A 149 25.51 -10.26 22.68
N ALA A 150 26.46 -11.19 22.58
CA ALA A 150 27.52 -11.15 21.58
C ALA A 150 26.99 -10.95 20.15
N GLN A 151 25.87 -11.60 19.80
CA GLN A 151 25.27 -11.50 18.46
C GLN A 151 24.67 -10.12 18.16
N ASP A 152 24.31 -9.33 19.19
CA ASP A 152 23.71 -8.01 18.98
C ASP A 152 24.73 -7.00 18.43
N VAL A 153 26.01 -7.27 18.67
CA VAL A 153 27.15 -6.38 18.37
C VAL A 153 28.08 -6.96 17.29
N GLN A 154 27.75 -8.12 16.72
CA GLN A 154 28.44 -8.73 15.58
C GLN A 154 28.00 -8.05 14.26
N LEU A 155 28.39 -6.78 14.12
CA LEU A 155 28.03 -5.93 12.98
C LEU A 155 29.28 -5.54 12.18
N GLU A 156 29.08 -5.10 10.94
CA GLU A 156 30.17 -4.58 10.10
C GLU A 156 30.84 -3.36 10.76
N ALA A 157 32.15 -3.20 10.56
CA ALA A 157 32.98 -2.26 11.34
C ALA A 157 32.60 -0.78 11.19
N ASP A 158 31.95 -0.40 10.10
CA ASP A 158 31.46 0.95 9.79
C ASP A 158 29.96 1.14 10.07
N SER A 159 29.33 0.18 10.76
CA SER A 159 27.95 0.29 11.21
C SER A 159 27.76 1.44 12.20
N GLN A 160 26.67 2.19 12.01
CA GLN A 160 26.19 3.16 12.99
C GLN A 160 25.72 2.41 14.25
N VAL A 161 26.45 2.53 15.36
CA VAL A 161 26.16 1.79 16.61
C VAL A 161 26.24 2.71 17.83
N CYS A 162 25.43 2.41 18.85
CA CYS A 162 25.60 3.00 20.17
C CYS A 162 26.93 2.60 20.82
N GLY A 163 27.55 1.51 20.36
CA GLY A 163 28.80 1.01 20.93
C GLY A 163 28.55 0.28 22.24
N LEU A 164 27.37 -0.32 22.37
CA LEU A 164 27.07 -1.28 23.43
C LEU A 164 27.98 -2.50 23.28
N VAL A 165 28.25 -3.17 24.39
CA VAL A 165 29.03 -4.42 24.41
C VAL A 165 28.26 -5.53 25.11
N GLU A 166 28.69 -6.77 24.86
CA GLU A 166 28.11 -7.95 25.52
C GLU A 166 28.12 -7.79 27.04
N GLY A 167 26.97 -8.06 27.67
CA GLY A 167 26.75 -7.94 29.10
C GLY A 167 26.21 -6.57 29.55
N ASP A 168 26.23 -5.54 28.70
CA ASP A 168 25.58 -4.27 29.01
C ASP A 168 24.07 -4.46 29.22
N GLN A 169 23.48 -3.67 30.13
CA GLN A 169 22.08 -3.72 30.50
C GLN A 169 21.42 -2.36 30.24
N ILE A 170 20.42 -2.35 29.34
CA ILE A 170 19.73 -1.15 28.87
C ILE A 170 18.24 -1.43 28.75
N SER A 171 17.37 -0.45 29.01
CA SER A 171 15.93 -0.64 28.86
C SER A 171 15.51 -0.71 27.39
N MET A 172 14.44 -1.45 27.11
CA MET A 172 13.84 -1.53 25.78
C MET A 172 13.45 -0.14 25.24
N ASP A 173 12.86 0.72 26.08
CA ASP A 173 12.57 2.12 25.74
C ASP A 173 13.80 2.86 25.16
N GLN A 174 14.96 2.72 25.80
CA GLN A 174 16.18 3.39 25.37
C GLN A 174 16.78 2.75 24.10
N LEU A 175 16.54 1.46 23.88
CA LEU A 175 16.87 0.81 22.61
C LEU A 175 16.01 1.37 21.46
N PHE A 176 14.72 1.61 21.68
CA PHE A 176 13.85 2.26 20.68
C PHE A 176 14.30 3.69 20.37
N HIS A 177 14.67 4.46 21.39
CA HIS A 177 15.24 5.80 21.20
C HIS A 177 16.57 5.74 20.42
N ALA A 178 17.47 4.83 20.77
CA ALA A 178 18.72 4.61 20.03
C ALA A 178 18.48 4.19 18.57
N LEU A 179 17.50 3.31 18.34
CA LEU A 179 17.11 2.83 17.02
C LEU A 179 16.63 3.97 16.12
N LEU A 180 15.74 4.82 16.64
CA LEU A 180 15.02 5.81 15.83
C LEU A 180 15.75 7.16 15.74
N VAL A 181 16.38 7.62 16.82
CA VAL A 181 17.13 8.89 16.85
C VAL A 181 18.50 8.71 16.18
N TYR A 182 19.32 7.80 16.72
CA TYR A 182 20.71 7.63 16.30
C TYR A 182 20.90 6.67 15.13
N SER A 183 19.85 5.93 14.75
CA SER A 183 19.93 4.88 13.74
C SER A 183 20.83 3.70 14.15
N ALA A 184 20.88 3.37 15.44
CA ALA A 184 21.78 2.37 16.00
C ALA A 184 21.45 0.93 15.53
N ASN A 185 22.42 0.24 14.93
CA ASN A 185 22.29 -1.13 14.43
C ASN A 185 22.33 -2.16 15.57
N ASP A 186 23.15 -1.94 16.59
CA ASP A 186 23.23 -2.77 17.80
C ASP A 186 21.89 -2.77 18.56
N ALA A 187 21.24 -1.61 18.64
CA ALA A 187 19.90 -1.52 19.19
C ALA A 187 18.86 -2.31 18.37
N ALA A 188 18.92 -2.24 17.03
CA ALA A 188 18.03 -3.00 16.16
C ALA A 188 18.15 -4.51 16.36
N MET A 189 19.38 -5.01 16.50
CA MET A 189 19.63 -6.43 16.77
C MET A 189 19.11 -6.87 18.14
N ALA A 190 19.38 -6.07 19.19
CA ALA A 190 18.91 -6.36 20.54
C ALA A 190 17.38 -6.36 20.65
N ILE A 191 16.70 -5.40 20.01
CA ILE A 191 15.23 -5.35 19.92
C ILE A 191 14.73 -6.62 19.21
N ALA A 192 15.28 -6.91 18.03
CA ALA A 192 14.84 -8.04 17.22
C ALA A 192 14.97 -9.38 17.97
N ARG A 193 16.16 -9.65 18.53
CA ARG A 193 16.43 -10.86 19.31
C ARG A 193 15.47 -10.99 20.49
N THR A 194 15.22 -9.90 21.21
CA THR A 194 14.41 -9.94 22.45
C THR A 194 12.93 -10.13 22.12
N VAL A 195 12.39 -9.35 21.18
CA VAL A 195 10.96 -9.36 20.86
C VAL A 195 10.58 -10.57 19.99
N GLY A 196 11.42 -10.96 19.04
CA GLY A 196 11.18 -12.12 18.16
C GLY A 196 11.68 -13.45 18.73
N GLY A 197 12.30 -13.45 19.92
CA GLY A 197 13.01 -14.60 20.51
C GLY A 197 14.28 -15.03 19.76
N SER A 198 14.46 -14.56 18.53
CA SER A 198 15.62 -14.70 17.65
C SER A 198 15.57 -13.58 16.60
N VAL A 199 16.68 -13.29 15.93
CA VAL A 199 16.69 -12.27 14.86
C VAL A 199 15.89 -12.77 13.66
N GLU A 200 16.00 -14.06 13.34
CA GLU A 200 15.26 -14.72 12.26
C GLU A 200 13.75 -14.67 12.51
N GLY A 201 13.30 -15.04 13.72
CA GLY A 201 11.89 -14.96 14.09
C GLY A 201 11.36 -13.53 14.06
N PHE A 202 12.20 -12.54 14.35
CA PHE A 202 11.82 -11.14 14.21
C PHE A 202 11.72 -10.68 12.75
N VAL A 203 12.61 -11.15 11.88
CA VAL A 203 12.54 -10.88 10.44
C VAL A 203 11.27 -11.49 9.84
N ASP A 204 10.84 -12.67 10.31
CA ASP A 204 9.52 -13.22 9.94
C ASP A 204 8.39 -12.26 10.35
N MET A 205 8.43 -11.72 11.57
CA MET A 205 7.46 -10.72 12.03
C MET A 205 7.46 -9.43 11.18
N MET A 206 8.64 -8.98 10.73
CA MET A 206 8.75 -7.81 9.85
C MET A 206 8.09 -8.08 8.49
N ASN A 207 8.25 -9.28 7.93
CA ASN A 207 7.64 -9.65 6.66
C ASN A 207 6.13 -9.93 6.79
N GLU A 208 5.68 -10.49 7.91
CA GLU A 208 4.25 -10.62 8.24
C GLU A 208 3.58 -9.23 8.32
N GLU A 209 4.25 -8.26 8.96
CA GLU A 209 3.76 -6.90 9.05
C GLU A 209 3.75 -6.20 7.67
N ALA A 210 4.81 -6.39 6.87
CA ALA A 210 4.83 -5.92 5.49
C ALA A 210 3.64 -6.48 4.67
N GLN A 211 3.35 -7.77 4.81
CA GLN A 211 2.21 -8.41 4.15
C GLN A 211 0.88 -7.82 4.64
N ARG A 212 0.73 -7.60 5.95
CA ARG A 212 -0.47 -7.00 6.56
C ARG A 212 -0.74 -5.60 6.00
N LEU A 213 0.31 -4.82 5.77
CA LEU A 213 0.23 -3.48 5.20
C LEU A 213 0.03 -3.47 3.67
N GLY A 214 0.17 -4.62 3.01
CA GLY A 214 0.07 -4.72 1.55
C GLY A 214 1.35 -4.31 0.81
N MET A 215 2.51 -4.36 1.49
CA MET A 215 3.81 -3.98 0.93
C MET A 215 4.36 -5.06 -0.01
N THR A 216 3.73 -5.22 -1.17
CA THR A 216 4.00 -6.35 -2.10
C THR A 216 5.35 -6.26 -2.84
N GLY A 217 6.01 -5.09 -2.82
CA GLY A 217 7.34 -4.88 -3.38
C GLY A 217 8.45 -4.89 -2.32
N THR A 218 8.19 -5.41 -1.12
CA THR A 218 9.12 -5.42 0.00
C THR A 218 9.49 -6.83 0.46
N HIS A 219 10.75 -7.01 0.84
CA HIS A 219 11.23 -8.17 1.59
C HIS A 219 12.33 -7.73 2.56
N PHE A 220 12.18 -8.10 3.83
CA PHE A 220 13.16 -7.85 4.87
C PHE A 220 13.95 -9.13 5.18
N VAL A 221 15.24 -8.95 5.51
CA VAL A 221 16.17 -10.06 5.86
C VAL A 221 16.96 -9.77 7.14
N ASN A 222 16.89 -8.53 7.61
CA ASN A 222 17.59 -8.06 8.82
C ASN A 222 16.86 -6.83 9.39
N PRO A 223 17.02 -6.52 10.69
CA PRO A 223 16.30 -5.43 11.37
C PRO A 223 16.97 -4.06 11.25
N HIS A 224 18.20 -3.98 10.74
CA HIS A 224 18.98 -2.73 10.73
C HIS A 224 19.05 -2.07 9.35
N GLY A 225 18.82 -2.80 8.27
CA GLY A 225 18.90 -2.32 6.89
C GLY A 225 20.31 -2.26 6.31
N LEU A 226 21.23 -3.10 6.79
CA LEU A 226 22.50 -3.30 6.07
C LEU A 226 22.20 -4.06 4.78
N HIS A 227 23.05 -3.86 3.78
CA HIS A 227 22.74 -4.30 2.43
C HIS A 227 22.72 -5.83 2.29
N ASP A 228 21.69 -6.30 1.62
CA ASP A 228 21.55 -7.65 1.09
C ASP A 228 20.68 -7.53 -0.19
N GLU A 229 20.92 -8.38 -1.20
CA GLU A 229 20.18 -8.30 -2.48
C GLU A 229 18.71 -8.66 -2.33
N ASP A 230 18.38 -9.50 -1.35
CA ASP A 230 17.03 -9.89 -0.97
C ASP A 230 16.41 -8.89 0.02
N HIS A 231 17.14 -7.86 0.47
CA HIS A 231 16.61 -6.82 1.36
C HIS A 231 16.16 -5.59 0.58
N TYR A 232 14.88 -5.54 0.17
CA TYR A 232 14.41 -4.52 -0.76
C TYR A 232 13.02 -4.00 -0.42
N THR A 233 12.68 -2.86 -1.04
CA THR A 233 11.37 -2.20 -0.88
C THR A 233 11.05 -1.36 -2.13
N THR A 234 9.92 -0.66 -2.10
CA THR A 234 9.54 0.38 -3.07
C THR A 234 9.24 1.70 -2.37
N VAL A 235 9.14 2.80 -3.13
CA VAL A 235 8.71 4.10 -2.57
C VAL A 235 7.29 4.00 -2.03
N TYR A 236 6.41 3.30 -2.73
CA TYR A 236 5.03 3.11 -2.29
C TYR A 236 4.94 2.32 -0.98
N ASP A 237 5.72 1.26 -0.85
CA ASP A 237 5.70 0.43 0.36
C ASP A 237 6.25 1.19 1.57
N ILE A 238 7.27 2.04 1.40
CA ILE A 238 7.71 2.97 2.46
C ILE A 238 6.59 3.94 2.85
N TYR A 239 5.79 4.42 1.89
CA TYR A 239 4.62 5.23 2.21
C TYR A 239 3.61 4.46 3.07
N LEU A 240 3.27 3.22 2.71
CA LEU A 240 2.35 2.38 3.51
C LEU A 240 2.87 2.21 4.94
N MET A 241 4.16 1.95 5.06
CA MET A 241 4.86 1.83 6.36
C MET A 241 4.80 3.12 7.17
N LEU A 242 5.07 4.29 6.58
CA LEU A 242 4.97 5.59 7.27
C LEU A 242 3.54 5.97 7.63
N ASN A 243 2.58 5.68 6.74
CA ASN A 243 1.16 5.93 6.96
C ASN A 243 0.61 5.08 8.13
N GLU A 244 1.19 3.91 8.38
CA GLU A 244 0.91 3.16 9.61
C GLU A 244 1.66 3.73 10.81
N ALA A 245 2.96 4.02 10.68
CA ALA A 245 3.79 4.54 11.77
C ALA A 245 3.23 5.82 12.41
N MET A 246 2.66 6.74 11.62
CA MET A 246 2.06 7.98 12.12
C MET A 246 0.84 7.76 13.04
N LYS A 247 0.25 6.57 13.07
CA LYS A 247 -0.86 6.23 13.98
C LYS A 247 -0.38 5.87 15.38
N HIS A 248 0.93 5.64 15.55
CA HIS A 248 1.56 5.26 16.81
C HIS A 248 2.26 6.47 17.43
N GLN A 249 1.62 7.12 18.41
CA GLN A 249 2.14 8.35 19.04
C GLN A 249 3.56 8.18 19.59
N GLU A 250 3.85 7.02 20.18
CA GLU A 250 5.19 6.69 20.68
C GLU A 250 6.27 6.75 19.59
N PHE A 251 5.96 6.31 18.37
CA PHE A 251 6.88 6.40 17.24
C PHE A 251 7.14 7.85 16.85
N THR A 252 6.11 8.67 16.74
CA THR A 252 6.24 10.11 16.41
C THR A 252 6.96 10.88 17.52
N ASP A 253 6.71 10.53 18.79
CA ASP A 253 7.34 11.18 19.94
C ASP A 253 8.84 10.98 19.97
N ILE A 254 9.32 9.80 19.58
CA ILE A 254 10.76 9.50 19.49
C ILE A 254 11.36 10.11 18.23
N THR A 255 10.72 9.95 17.07
CA THR A 255 11.30 10.36 15.77
C THR A 255 11.39 11.88 15.56
N GLN A 256 10.67 12.68 16.34
CA GLN A 256 10.79 14.15 16.34
C GLN A 256 11.93 14.69 17.20
N LEU A 257 12.63 13.83 17.97
CA LEU A 257 13.71 14.27 18.84
C LEU A 257 14.96 14.63 18.03
N SER A 258 15.58 15.77 18.34
CA SER A 258 16.86 16.18 17.75
C SER A 258 18.07 15.46 18.33
N ASN A 259 17.91 14.86 19.50
CA ASN A 259 18.91 14.04 20.20
C ASN A 259 18.24 13.24 21.32
N TYR A 260 18.97 12.27 21.86
CA TYR A 260 18.60 11.53 23.05
C TYR A 260 19.83 11.10 23.82
N THR A 261 19.71 10.95 25.14
CA THR A 261 20.81 10.45 25.97
C THR A 261 20.41 9.11 26.59
N ILE A 262 21.09 8.05 26.17
CA ILE A 262 20.92 6.73 26.78
C ILE A 262 21.73 6.65 28.08
N ASN A 263 21.18 5.92 29.04
CA ASN A 263 21.72 5.60 30.35
C ASN A 263 21.61 4.09 30.52
N TYR A 264 22.75 3.42 30.64
CA TYR A 264 22.81 1.96 30.71
C TYR A 264 23.84 1.54 31.74
N LYS A 265 23.76 0.29 32.17
CA LYS A 265 24.73 -0.30 33.09
C LYS A 265 25.67 -1.20 32.30
N SER A 266 26.97 -0.95 32.36
CA SER A 266 27.94 -1.81 31.70
C SER A 266 28.02 -3.19 32.34
N ALA A 267 28.61 -4.15 31.64
CA ALA A 267 28.80 -5.52 32.14
C ALA A 267 29.50 -5.61 33.53
N ASP A 268 30.40 -4.68 33.85
CA ASP A 268 31.09 -4.60 35.15
C ASP A 268 30.27 -3.90 36.26
N GLY A 269 29.09 -3.39 35.89
CA GLY A 269 28.15 -2.72 36.78
C GLY A 269 28.26 -1.20 36.84
N THR A 270 29.18 -0.59 36.10
CA THR A 270 29.34 0.87 36.01
C THR A 270 28.13 1.50 35.33
N GLN A 271 27.68 2.65 35.84
CA GLN A 271 26.63 3.43 35.18
C GLN A 271 27.26 4.24 34.04
N MET A 272 26.74 4.07 32.84
CA MET A 272 27.20 4.69 31.61
C MET A 272 26.14 5.64 31.07
N GLN A 273 26.58 6.70 30.41
CA GLN A 273 25.73 7.65 29.72
C GLN A 273 26.32 7.97 28.35
N LYS A 274 25.47 8.05 27.32
CA LYS A 274 25.91 8.41 25.97
C LYS A 274 24.90 9.32 25.28
N TRP A 275 25.38 10.45 24.79
CA TRP A 275 24.65 11.38 23.94
C TRP A 275 24.56 10.84 22.52
N LEU A 276 23.37 10.92 21.93
CA LEU A 276 23.07 10.46 20.58
C LEU A 276 22.35 11.56 19.80
N ASP A 277 22.98 12.08 18.75
CA ASP A 277 22.34 13.07 17.87
C ASP A 277 21.40 12.40 16.87
N ALA A 278 20.31 13.10 16.51
CA ALA A 278 19.48 12.67 15.40
C ALA A 278 20.28 12.63 14.09
N THR A 279 19.88 11.75 13.19
CA THR A 279 20.52 11.61 11.87
C THR A 279 19.93 12.52 10.80
N ASP A 280 18.72 13.04 11.02
CA ASP A 280 18.02 13.97 10.13
C ASP A 280 18.51 15.41 10.36
N GLN A 281 19.01 16.03 9.29
CA GLN A 281 19.57 17.38 9.31
C GLN A 281 18.52 18.45 9.59
N TYR A 282 17.24 18.19 9.32
CA TYR A 282 16.18 19.11 9.72
C TYR A 282 15.99 19.16 11.24
N LEU A 283 16.19 18.03 11.93
CA LEU A 283 16.07 17.95 13.39
C LEU A 283 17.31 18.50 14.10
N THR A 284 18.51 18.32 13.53
CA THR A 284 19.75 18.88 14.09
C THR A 284 19.97 20.35 13.73
N GLY A 285 19.22 20.89 12.75
CA GLY A 285 19.37 22.27 12.26
C GLY A 285 20.51 22.46 11.26
N GLU A 286 21.14 21.38 10.79
CA GLU A 286 22.10 21.41 9.68
C GLU A 286 21.43 21.78 8.34
N SER A 287 20.15 21.44 8.19
CA SER A 287 19.29 21.80 7.05
C SER A 287 18.01 22.47 7.55
N SER A 288 17.48 23.42 6.77
CA SER A 288 16.23 24.12 7.11
C SER A 288 15.10 23.64 6.21
N ALA A 289 13.99 23.22 6.83
CA ALA A 289 12.76 22.91 6.10
C ALA A 289 12.19 24.18 5.45
N PRO A 290 11.46 24.08 4.32
CA PRO A 290 10.82 25.24 3.70
C PRO A 290 9.87 25.94 4.67
N LYS A 291 9.65 27.24 4.44
CA LYS A 291 8.81 28.06 5.31
C LYS A 291 7.43 27.42 5.46
N GLY A 292 7.05 27.16 6.70
CA GLY A 292 5.73 26.64 7.02
C GLY A 292 5.54 25.16 6.78
N VAL A 293 6.65 24.42 6.86
CA VAL A 293 6.66 22.96 6.93
C VAL A 293 7.24 22.59 8.29
N THR A 294 6.52 21.75 9.02
CA THR A 294 6.99 21.16 10.27
C THR A 294 7.34 19.70 10.04
N ILE A 295 8.53 19.29 10.44
CA ILE A 295 8.94 17.88 10.40
C ILE A 295 8.33 17.18 11.61
N LEU A 296 7.52 16.15 11.36
CA LEU A 296 6.88 15.34 12.40
C LEU A 296 7.70 14.08 12.75
N GLY A 297 8.78 13.83 12.01
CA GLY A 297 9.64 12.67 12.15
C GLY A 297 9.83 11.95 10.82
N GLY A 298 10.37 10.74 10.89
CA GLY A 298 10.74 9.95 9.72
C GLY A 298 12.01 9.15 9.96
N LYS A 299 12.76 8.90 8.90
CA LYS A 299 14.05 8.21 9.00
C LYS A 299 14.96 8.55 7.83
N THR A 300 16.27 8.60 8.12
CA THR A 300 17.35 8.61 7.13
C THR A 300 17.89 7.19 6.90
N GLY A 301 18.49 6.96 5.73
CA GLY A 301 19.23 5.74 5.46
C GLY A 301 20.33 5.94 4.42
N THR A 302 21.49 5.33 4.66
CA THR A 302 22.60 5.35 3.69
C THR A 302 23.29 3.99 3.67
N THR A 303 23.50 3.46 2.47
CA THR A 303 24.48 2.40 2.19
C THR A 303 25.09 2.66 0.82
N ALA A 304 26.22 2.03 0.50
CA ALA A 304 26.84 2.16 -0.82
C ALA A 304 25.89 1.76 -1.98
N LYS A 305 24.95 0.84 -1.74
CA LYS A 305 24.01 0.32 -2.75
C LYS A 305 22.66 1.04 -2.74
N ALA A 306 22.23 1.58 -1.61
CA ALA A 306 20.98 2.34 -1.50
C ALA A 306 21.13 3.82 -1.87
N GLY A 307 22.36 4.34 -1.91
CA GLY A 307 22.60 5.77 -1.96
C GLY A 307 22.15 6.45 -0.66
N ASN A 308 21.77 7.72 -0.74
CA ASN A 308 21.23 8.48 0.39
C ASN A 308 19.71 8.53 0.30
N CYS A 309 19.05 8.17 1.40
CA CYS A 309 17.60 8.02 1.49
C CYS A 309 17.05 8.84 2.65
N LEU A 310 15.85 9.39 2.48
CA LEU A 310 15.10 10.12 3.48
C LEU A 310 13.60 9.90 3.26
N ALA A 311 12.90 9.51 4.32
CA ALA A 311 11.45 9.33 4.32
C ALA A 311 10.89 10.09 5.51
N LEU A 312 10.04 11.08 5.26
CA LEU A 312 9.56 12.03 6.27
C LEU A 312 8.04 12.04 6.35
N MET A 313 7.57 12.24 7.58
CA MET A 313 6.22 12.71 7.88
C MET A 313 6.33 14.20 8.18
N VAL A 314 5.50 15.01 7.55
CA VAL A 314 5.53 16.47 7.71
C VAL A 314 4.12 17.02 7.81
N GLN A 315 4.04 18.26 8.29
CA GLN A 315 2.80 19.03 8.35
C GLN A 315 2.99 20.36 7.63
N ASN A 316 1.99 20.81 6.89
CA ASN A 316 1.98 22.17 6.31
C ASN A 316 1.52 23.22 7.34
N ASN A 317 1.44 24.49 6.92
CA ASN A 317 1.02 25.60 7.81
C ASN A 317 -0.41 25.48 8.35
N TYR A 318 -1.26 24.69 7.69
CA TYR A 318 -2.68 24.52 8.04
C TYR A 318 -2.92 23.33 8.96
N GLY A 319 -1.86 22.56 9.26
CA GLY A 319 -1.98 21.36 10.06
C GLY A 319 -2.23 20.09 9.25
N GLU A 320 -2.07 20.13 7.92
CA GLU A 320 -2.40 18.99 7.05
C GLU A 320 -1.17 18.06 6.92
N PRO A 321 -1.34 16.74 7.10
CA PRO A 321 -0.25 15.77 7.07
C PRO A 321 0.16 15.35 5.65
N TYR A 322 1.48 15.27 5.43
CA TYR A 322 2.08 14.76 4.19
C TYR A 322 3.17 13.73 4.49
N VAL A 323 3.40 12.85 3.53
CA VAL A 323 4.58 11.97 3.50
C VAL A 323 5.43 12.33 2.29
N SER A 324 6.73 12.54 2.50
CA SER A 324 7.70 12.84 1.44
C SER A 324 8.87 11.88 1.49
N ILE A 325 9.18 11.26 0.36
CA ILE A 325 10.18 10.18 0.28
C ILE A 325 11.12 10.48 -0.87
N VAL A 326 12.43 10.36 -0.62
CA VAL A 326 13.50 10.41 -1.63
C VAL A 326 14.48 9.28 -1.34
N LEU A 327 14.70 8.41 -2.32
CA LEU A 327 15.63 7.28 -2.26
C LEU A 327 16.70 7.42 -3.35
N ASN A 328 17.87 6.83 -3.09
CA ASN A 328 18.98 6.77 -4.06
C ASN A 328 19.47 8.15 -4.54
N ALA A 329 19.51 9.14 -3.65
CA ALA A 329 20.20 10.38 -3.93
C ALA A 329 21.73 10.18 -3.88
N GLU A 330 22.44 10.82 -4.80
CA GLU A 330 23.90 10.68 -4.97
C GLU A 330 24.66 11.04 -3.69
N ASN A 331 24.25 12.11 -3.01
CA ASN A 331 24.87 12.60 -1.78
C ASN A 331 23.83 13.33 -0.91
N LYS A 332 24.18 13.60 0.36
CA LYS A 332 23.31 14.30 1.30
C LYS A 332 22.85 15.69 0.82
N PRO A 333 23.72 16.58 0.30
CA PRO A 333 23.27 17.86 -0.25
C PRO A 333 22.16 17.72 -1.30
N VAL A 334 22.32 16.82 -2.27
CA VAL A 334 21.30 16.54 -3.29
C VAL A 334 20.01 16.00 -2.65
N LEU A 335 20.12 15.09 -1.68
CA LEU A 335 18.98 14.54 -0.95
C LEU A 335 18.12 15.65 -0.31
N TYR A 336 18.74 16.57 0.43
CA TYR A 336 18.01 17.65 1.12
C TYR A 336 17.53 18.75 0.15
N GLU A 337 18.25 18.99 -0.94
CA GLU A 337 17.76 19.87 -2.03
C GLU A 337 16.47 19.29 -2.65
N ARG A 338 16.48 18.00 -2.99
CA ARG A 338 15.31 17.30 -3.54
C ARG A 338 14.15 17.26 -2.56
N MET A 339 14.44 16.95 -1.30
CA MET A 339 13.43 16.97 -0.25
C MET A 339 12.80 18.36 -0.11
N ASN A 340 13.59 19.44 -0.11
CA ASN A 340 13.07 20.80 -0.07
C ASN A 340 12.20 21.14 -1.30
N GLN A 341 12.57 20.72 -2.50
CA GLN A 341 11.76 20.93 -3.72
C GLN A 341 10.37 20.29 -3.61
N LEU A 342 10.27 19.10 -3.01
CA LEU A 342 8.99 18.44 -2.73
C LEU A 342 8.23 19.17 -1.62
N LEU A 343 8.89 19.46 -0.50
CA LEU A 343 8.28 20.10 0.66
C LEU A 343 7.79 21.53 0.38
N GLU A 344 8.37 22.25 -0.59
CA GLU A 344 7.84 23.55 -1.02
C GLU A 344 6.43 23.48 -1.63
N LYS A 345 5.97 22.30 -2.06
CA LYS A 345 4.67 22.09 -2.70
C LYS A 345 3.52 21.87 -1.73
N VAL A 346 3.80 21.48 -0.48
CA VAL A 346 2.76 21.16 0.52
C VAL A 346 1.95 22.37 1.00
N ASN A 347 2.46 23.59 0.74
CA ASN A 347 1.77 24.86 1.06
C ASN A 347 1.10 25.51 -0.16
N ARG A 348 1.19 24.90 -1.35
CA ARG A 348 0.73 25.49 -2.62
C ARG A 348 -0.42 24.68 -3.26
N SER A 349 -0.99 23.73 -2.54
CA SER A 349 -2.08 22.84 -2.97
C SER A 349 -3.42 23.55 -2.98
#